data_AF-A0A345QFT1-F1
#
_entry.id   AF-A0A345QFT1-F1
#
_cell.length_a   1.000
_cell.length_b   1.000
_cell.length_c   1.000
_cell.angle_alpha   90.00
_cell.angle_beta   90.00
_cell.angle_gamma   90.00
#
_symmetry.space_group_name_H-M   'P 1'
#
loop_
_entity.id
_entity.type
_entity.pdbx_description
1 polymer ?
#
loop_
_entity_poly.entity_id
_entity_poly.type
_entity_poly.pdbx_seq_one_letter_code
_entity_poly.pdbx_strand_id
1 'polypeptide(L)'
;MMLKKLALAGVVSLMGTTVWSACAFENTTEVKSLSAGFEAWKAVTDAMAECGNVQAELDQEFRTKQPAAFEANPALYQIGGVSNGTITPLLNAGTIRPLDDLVAKYGQNLAPNQLIKIDGKIMAVAMMVNTQHLMYREDILSDLGIAVPTTWDEVYAAAEKIKEAGVVEYPLGATMKSGWNLAQEFVNMYPGFGGQLFNDDNTTAVNSEAGIKALETMKAALPFTDPEVLNSDSTTVQQQFQQGKIAMANLWASRGGAMDDAAESKVAGKVKMAAAPIAMDGGAPATTLWWDGIVIATNISDEDADAAFRVAMEGMDEEMVTANNEAAIWLIPGYVPGPLAKGAIDTATANPAPPAYPSTTQMGLLHTALGNEIPAFLTGDRDAAATLTAIEEAYTTSAKEAGVLK
;
A
#
# COMPACT_ATOMS: atom_id res chain seq x y z
N MET A 1 3.07 27.02 -72.71
CA MET A 1 4.47 27.11 -72.21
C MET A 1 4.48 28.25 -71.19
N MET A 2 4.74 28.11 -69.90
CA MET A 2 5.47 27.12 -69.12
C MET A 2 4.82 26.94 -67.73
N LEU A 3 5.09 25.78 -67.15
CA LEU A 3 4.65 25.28 -65.85
C LEU A 3 4.97 26.24 -64.68
N LYS A 4 4.01 26.39 -63.77
CA LYS A 4 4.23 26.79 -62.38
C LYS A 4 4.97 25.66 -61.66
N LYS A 5 6.14 25.93 -61.08
CA LYS A 5 6.79 25.05 -60.08
C LYS A 5 6.60 25.67 -58.70
N LEU A 6 5.76 25.02 -57.89
CA LEU A 6 5.74 25.16 -56.43
C LEU A 6 6.98 24.45 -55.88
N ALA A 7 7.82 25.18 -55.15
CA ALA A 7 8.85 24.59 -54.30
C ALA A 7 8.19 24.27 -52.95
N LEU A 8 7.95 22.98 -52.71
CA LEU A 8 7.49 22.48 -51.42
C LEU A 8 8.72 22.31 -50.52
N ALA A 9 8.79 23.08 -49.44
CA ALA A 9 9.77 22.90 -48.38
C ALA A 9 9.45 21.59 -47.64
N GLY A 10 10.35 20.60 -47.75
CA GLY A 10 10.29 19.39 -46.94
C GLY A 10 10.78 19.71 -45.53
N VAL A 11 9.84 19.96 -44.62
CA VAL A 11 10.10 19.84 -43.19
C VAL A 11 10.08 18.34 -42.88
N VAL A 12 11.26 17.74 -42.72
CA VAL A 12 11.38 16.43 -42.11
C VAL A 12 11.11 16.63 -40.62
N SER A 13 9.86 16.44 -40.23
CA SER A 13 9.50 16.27 -38.83
C SER A 13 10.11 14.94 -38.36
N LEU A 14 11.27 15.02 -37.73
CA LEU A 14 11.78 13.93 -36.88
C LEU A 14 10.82 13.82 -35.69
N MET A 15 9.74 13.07 -35.87
CA MET A 15 9.03 12.49 -34.73
C MET A 15 10.00 11.49 -34.12
N GLY A 16 10.63 11.89 -33.02
CA GLY A 16 11.32 10.95 -32.15
C GLY A 16 10.27 10.04 -31.55
N THR A 17 10.01 8.91 -32.19
CA THR A 17 9.46 7.75 -31.50
C THR A 17 10.57 7.30 -30.55
N THR A 18 10.43 7.58 -29.27
CA THR A 18 11.07 6.75 -28.25
C THR A 18 10.58 5.34 -28.52
N VAL A 19 11.43 4.53 -29.13
CA VAL A 19 11.18 3.10 -29.30
C VAL A 19 11.34 2.55 -27.89
N TRP A 20 10.24 2.46 -27.13
CA TRP A 20 10.15 1.51 -26.03
C TRP A 20 10.47 0.15 -26.62
N SER A 21 11.41 -0.58 -26.01
CA SER A 21 11.72 -1.92 -26.49
C SER A 21 10.43 -2.72 -26.41
N ALA A 22 10.02 -3.32 -27.52
CA ALA A 22 8.95 -4.32 -27.44
C ALA A 22 9.36 -5.38 -26.40
N CYS A 23 8.37 -5.89 -25.65
CA CYS A 23 8.53 -6.99 -24.71
C CYS A 23 9.50 -8.06 -25.23
N ALA A 24 10.32 -8.65 -24.36
CA ALA A 24 11.38 -9.57 -24.77
C ALA A 24 10.85 -10.83 -25.50
N PHE A 25 9.53 -11.03 -25.50
CA PHE A 25 8.83 -12.01 -26.30
C PHE A 25 7.42 -11.54 -26.71
N GLU A 26 6.87 -12.16 -27.76
CA GLU A 26 5.46 -11.98 -28.13
C GLU A 26 4.59 -12.96 -27.35
N ASN A 27 3.65 -12.46 -26.55
CA ASN A 27 2.71 -13.29 -25.79
C ASN A 27 1.46 -13.59 -26.62
N THR A 28 1.27 -14.87 -26.96
CA THR A 28 0.08 -15.35 -27.69
C THR A 28 -1.01 -15.90 -26.76
N THR A 29 -0.73 -16.09 -25.48
CA THR A 29 -1.65 -16.66 -24.48
C THR A 29 -2.40 -15.55 -23.75
N GLU A 30 -3.70 -15.69 -23.51
CA GLU A 30 -4.44 -14.65 -22.79
C GLU A 30 -3.98 -14.63 -21.32
N VAL A 31 -3.52 -13.47 -20.86
CA VAL A 31 -3.11 -13.27 -19.46
C VAL A 31 -3.95 -12.17 -18.84
N LYS A 32 -4.73 -12.53 -17.81
CA LYS A 32 -5.52 -11.60 -17.01
C LYS A 32 -4.90 -11.40 -15.64
N SER A 33 -4.85 -10.15 -15.17
CA SER A 33 -4.36 -9.80 -13.82
C SER A 33 -5.39 -9.02 -13.01
N LEU A 34 -5.47 -9.29 -11.71
CA LEU A 34 -6.25 -8.51 -10.74
C LEU A 34 -5.36 -8.03 -9.61
N SER A 35 -5.27 -6.72 -9.39
CA SER A 35 -4.43 -6.11 -8.35
C SER A 35 -5.05 -4.84 -7.76
N ALA A 36 -4.37 -4.26 -6.76
CA ALA A 36 -4.81 -3.04 -6.09
C ALA A 36 -4.68 -1.81 -7.03
N GLY A 37 -5.64 -0.89 -6.96
CA GLY A 37 -5.58 0.35 -7.76
C GLY A 37 -4.65 1.43 -7.22
N PHE A 38 -3.36 1.38 -7.55
CA PHE A 38 -2.42 2.49 -7.31
C PHE A 38 -1.31 2.55 -8.37
N GLU A 39 -0.59 3.67 -8.41
CA GLU A 39 0.39 4.02 -9.45
C GLU A 39 1.43 2.93 -9.75
N ALA A 40 2.01 2.31 -8.74
CA ALA A 40 2.99 1.25 -8.96
C ALA A 40 2.39 -0.02 -9.61
N TRP A 41 1.18 -0.44 -9.23
CA TRP A 41 0.51 -1.52 -9.98
C TRP A 41 0.17 -1.10 -11.40
N LYS A 42 -0.24 0.17 -11.61
CA LYS A 42 -0.46 0.72 -12.94
C LYS A 42 0.80 0.62 -13.81
N ALA A 43 1.94 1.10 -13.31
CA ALA A 43 3.22 1.03 -14.02
C ALA A 43 3.60 -0.41 -14.39
N VAL A 44 3.49 -1.33 -13.44
CA VAL A 44 3.76 -2.76 -13.65
C VAL A 44 2.83 -3.36 -14.71
N THR A 45 1.53 -3.11 -14.61
CA THR A 45 0.56 -3.69 -15.57
C THR A 45 0.59 -3.05 -16.95
N ASP A 46 0.96 -1.77 -17.05
CA ASP A 46 1.16 -1.09 -18.33
C ASP A 46 2.37 -1.72 -19.05
N ALA A 47 3.48 -1.96 -18.34
CA ALA A 47 4.63 -2.68 -18.87
C ALA A 47 4.29 -4.14 -19.27
N MET A 48 3.49 -4.85 -18.47
CA MET A 48 2.96 -6.18 -18.85
C MET A 48 2.19 -6.13 -20.18
N ALA A 49 1.42 -5.05 -20.44
CA ALA A 49 0.58 -4.93 -21.62
C ALA A 49 1.38 -4.84 -22.93
N GLU A 50 2.65 -4.45 -22.87
CA GLU A 50 3.56 -4.38 -24.02
C GLU A 50 3.85 -5.75 -24.65
N CYS A 51 3.66 -6.83 -23.89
CA CYS A 51 3.81 -8.20 -24.39
C CYS A 51 2.67 -8.66 -25.30
N GLY A 52 1.55 -7.94 -25.32
CA GLY A 52 0.35 -8.33 -26.07
C GLY A 52 -0.48 -9.41 -25.37
N ASN A 53 -1.77 -9.46 -25.71
CA ASN A 53 -2.75 -10.38 -25.13
C ASN A 53 -2.84 -10.37 -23.58
N VAL A 54 -2.62 -9.20 -22.97
CA VAL A 54 -2.74 -8.97 -21.53
C VAL A 54 -3.94 -8.07 -21.24
N GLN A 55 -4.70 -8.40 -20.19
CA GLN A 55 -5.78 -7.57 -19.67
C GLN A 55 -5.61 -7.40 -18.15
N ALA A 56 -5.38 -6.16 -17.71
CA ALA A 56 -5.22 -5.83 -16.30
C ALA A 56 -6.48 -5.16 -15.72
N GLU A 57 -6.91 -5.63 -14.55
CA GLU A 57 -7.89 -4.97 -13.69
C GLU A 57 -7.19 -4.41 -12.43
N LEU A 58 -7.31 -3.10 -12.26
CA LEU A 58 -6.88 -2.38 -11.06
C LEU A 58 -8.13 -1.99 -10.27
N ASP A 59 -8.28 -2.54 -9.05
CA ASP A 59 -9.49 -2.33 -8.25
C ASP A 59 -9.16 -2.06 -6.77
N GLN A 60 -9.91 -1.17 -6.12
CA GLN A 60 -9.78 -0.94 -4.67
C GLN A 60 -10.38 -2.09 -3.85
N GLU A 61 -11.40 -2.76 -4.39
CA GLU A 61 -12.10 -3.89 -3.80
C GLU A 61 -11.49 -5.24 -4.21
N PHE A 62 -10.31 -5.24 -4.83
CA PHE A 62 -9.64 -6.46 -5.31
C PHE A 62 -9.56 -7.54 -4.22
N ARG A 63 -9.35 -7.14 -2.95
CA ARG A 63 -9.24 -8.04 -1.80
C ARG A 63 -10.47 -8.92 -1.59
N THR A 64 -11.65 -8.40 -1.91
CA THR A 64 -12.92 -9.13 -1.76
C THR A 64 -13.23 -10.00 -2.98
N LYS A 65 -12.74 -9.60 -4.16
CA LYS A 65 -12.95 -10.31 -5.43
C LYS A 65 -11.95 -11.45 -5.68
N GLN A 66 -10.68 -11.23 -5.31
CA GLN A 66 -9.56 -12.09 -5.69
C GLN A 66 -9.70 -13.54 -5.20
N PRO A 67 -10.14 -13.84 -3.96
CA PRO A 67 -10.28 -15.23 -3.52
C PRO A 67 -11.22 -16.06 -4.40
N ALA A 68 -12.45 -15.57 -4.62
CA ALA A 68 -13.43 -16.27 -5.47
C ALA A 68 -12.97 -16.37 -6.93
N ALA A 69 -12.26 -15.35 -7.43
CA ALA A 69 -11.74 -15.36 -8.79
C ALA A 69 -10.64 -16.42 -9.00
N PHE A 70 -9.83 -16.68 -7.97
CA PHE A 70 -8.77 -17.69 -7.98
C PHE A 70 -9.29 -19.11 -7.69
N GLU A 71 -10.39 -19.23 -6.93
CA GLU A 71 -11.08 -20.51 -6.68
C GLU A 71 -11.79 -21.08 -7.91
N ALA A 72 -12.17 -20.23 -8.88
CA ALA A 72 -12.76 -20.66 -10.13
C ALA A 72 -11.88 -21.68 -10.89
N ASN A 73 -12.50 -22.51 -11.72
CA ASN A 73 -11.80 -23.52 -12.52
C ASN A 73 -12.30 -23.53 -13.99
N PRO A 74 -11.52 -22.99 -14.94
CA PRO A 74 -10.23 -22.34 -14.74
C PRO A 74 -10.35 -21.04 -13.93
N ALA A 75 -9.26 -20.60 -13.28
CA ALA A 75 -9.22 -19.33 -12.56
C ALA A 75 -9.56 -18.16 -13.52
N LEU A 76 -10.24 -17.14 -13.00
CA LEU A 76 -10.66 -15.98 -13.82
C LEU A 76 -9.48 -15.06 -14.17
N TYR A 77 -8.42 -15.07 -13.36
CA TYR A 77 -7.18 -14.33 -13.57
C TYR A 77 -6.00 -15.28 -13.39
N GLN A 78 -4.98 -15.15 -14.24
CA GLN A 78 -3.73 -15.91 -14.14
C GLN A 78 -2.77 -15.28 -13.12
N ILE A 79 -2.73 -13.95 -13.04
CA ILE A 79 -1.86 -13.17 -12.16
C ILE A 79 -2.69 -12.48 -11.07
N GLY A 80 -2.23 -12.56 -9.84
CA GLY A 80 -2.80 -11.82 -8.72
C GLY A 80 -1.78 -10.84 -8.16
N GLY A 81 -2.14 -9.58 -8.02
CA GLY A 81 -1.41 -8.65 -7.17
C GLY A 81 -1.81 -8.87 -5.71
N VAL A 82 -0.83 -9.11 -4.84
CA VAL A 82 -1.04 -9.36 -3.42
C VAL A 82 -0.13 -8.50 -2.56
N SER A 83 -0.50 -8.39 -1.29
CA SER A 83 0.36 -7.90 -0.22
C SER A 83 0.35 -8.87 0.97
N ASN A 84 1.05 -8.54 2.05
CA ASN A 84 1.11 -9.34 3.27
C ASN A 84 -0.27 -9.86 3.74
N GLY A 85 -1.31 -9.04 3.64
CA GLY A 85 -2.65 -9.37 4.13
C GLY A 85 -3.53 -10.13 3.14
N THR A 86 -3.25 -10.04 1.83
CA THR A 86 -4.11 -10.63 0.80
C THR A 86 -3.57 -11.93 0.23
N ILE A 87 -2.30 -12.26 0.49
CA ILE A 87 -1.75 -13.57 0.13
C ILE A 87 -2.33 -14.70 1.00
N THR A 88 -2.61 -14.43 2.28
CA THR A 88 -3.04 -15.45 3.26
C THR A 88 -4.32 -16.20 2.85
N PRO A 89 -5.42 -15.55 2.44
CA PRO A 89 -6.62 -16.27 1.99
C PRO A 89 -6.35 -17.21 0.81
N LEU A 90 -5.50 -16.80 -0.14
CA LEU A 90 -5.17 -17.60 -1.32
C LEU A 90 -4.32 -18.82 -0.97
N LEU A 91 -3.37 -18.65 -0.03
CA LEU A 91 -2.58 -19.77 0.51
C LEU A 91 -3.47 -20.79 1.21
N ASN A 92 -4.36 -20.33 2.09
CA ASN A 92 -5.26 -21.18 2.84
C ASN A 92 -6.22 -21.96 1.92
N ALA A 93 -6.67 -21.34 0.84
CA ALA A 93 -7.51 -21.98 -0.17
C ALA A 93 -6.73 -22.91 -1.13
N GLY A 94 -5.40 -22.84 -1.14
CA GLY A 94 -4.56 -23.60 -2.06
C GLY A 94 -4.67 -23.13 -3.52
N THR A 95 -5.12 -21.90 -3.75
CA THR A 95 -5.45 -21.38 -5.09
C THR A 95 -4.29 -20.67 -5.77
N ILE A 96 -3.14 -20.57 -5.12
CA ILE A 96 -1.89 -20.08 -5.72
C ILE A 96 -0.81 -21.16 -5.71
N ARG A 97 -0.02 -21.20 -6.79
CA ARG A 97 0.99 -22.24 -6.99
C ARG A 97 2.37 -21.80 -6.45
N PRO A 98 3.20 -22.75 -6.00
CA PRO A 98 4.63 -22.50 -5.83
C PRO A 98 5.26 -22.03 -7.15
N LEU A 99 6.17 -21.05 -7.04
CA LEU A 99 6.83 -20.40 -8.17
C LEU A 99 8.25 -20.92 -8.39
N ASP A 100 8.73 -21.89 -7.59
CA ASP A 100 10.11 -22.37 -7.63
C ASP A 100 10.58 -22.77 -9.05
N ASP A 101 9.77 -23.56 -9.77
CA ASP A 101 10.08 -23.98 -11.14
C ASP A 101 10.02 -22.82 -12.14
N LEU A 102 9.09 -21.88 -11.96
CA LEU A 102 8.93 -20.71 -12.82
C LEU A 102 10.11 -19.73 -12.63
N VAL A 103 10.52 -19.50 -11.37
CA VAL A 103 11.69 -18.71 -11.01
C VAL A 103 12.96 -19.36 -11.56
N ALA A 104 13.10 -20.69 -11.47
CA ALA A 104 14.26 -21.39 -12.03
C ALA A 104 14.36 -21.23 -13.56
N LYS A 105 13.22 -21.20 -14.27
CA LYS A 105 13.14 -21.03 -15.72
C LYS A 105 13.32 -19.58 -16.18
N TYR A 106 12.70 -18.62 -15.50
CA TYR A 106 12.54 -17.24 -16.02
C TYR A 106 12.91 -16.12 -15.02
N GLY A 107 13.22 -16.45 -13.77
CA GLY A 107 13.43 -15.49 -12.69
C GLY A 107 14.89 -15.10 -12.45
N GLN A 108 15.79 -15.24 -13.43
CA GLN A 108 17.24 -15.08 -13.21
C GLN A 108 17.65 -13.65 -12.81
N ASN A 109 16.81 -12.66 -13.09
CA ASN A 109 17.02 -11.26 -12.73
C ASN A 109 16.41 -10.88 -11.36
N LEU A 110 15.71 -11.81 -10.69
CA LEU A 110 15.10 -11.54 -9.39
C LEU A 110 16.15 -11.51 -8.28
N ALA A 111 16.08 -10.48 -7.44
CA ALA A 111 16.89 -10.38 -6.25
C ALA A 111 16.34 -11.26 -5.11
N PRO A 112 17.19 -11.78 -4.20
CA PRO A 112 16.74 -12.66 -3.11
C PRO A 112 15.65 -12.07 -2.20
N ASN A 113 15.66 -10.75 -2.00
CA ASN A 113 14.67 -10.02 -1.20
C ASN A 113 13.30 -9.85 -1.90
N GLN A 114 13.20 -10.19 -3.19
CA GLN A 114 11.91 -10.28 -3.89
C GLN A 114 11.22 -11.64 -3.69
N LEU A 115 11.95 -12.69 -3.30
CA LEU A 115 11.42 -14.04 -3.23
C LEU A 115 10.72 -14.28 -1.88
N ILE A 116 9.40 -14.16 -1.86
CA ILE A 116 8.60 -14.41 -0.66
C ILE A 116 8.46 -15.90 -0.45
N LYS A 117 9.13 -16.42 0.59
CA LYS A 117 9.13 -17.85 0.92
C LYS A 117 8.18 -18.17 2.07
N ILE A 118 7.31 -19.15 1.84
CA ILE A 118 6.36 -19.67 2.83
C ILE A 118 6.51 -21.18 2.83
N ASP A 119 6.74 -21.78 4.00
CA ASP A 119 7.04 -23.20 4.17
C ASP A 119 8.17 -23.71 3.24
N GLY A 120 9.17 -22.85 3.03
CA GLY A 120 10.35 -23.15 2.20
C GLY A 120 10.15 -23.05 0.69
N LYS A 121 8.95 -22.73 0.21
CA LYS A 121 8.62 -22.57 -1.22
C LYS A 121 8.47 -21.10 -1.58
N ILE A 122 8.82 -20.73 -2.81
CA ILE A 122 8.58 -19.37 -3.30
C ILE A 122 7.09 -19.26 -3.62
N MET A 123 6.34 -18.47 -2.87
CA MET A 123 4.88 -18.33 -3.06
C MET A 123 4.48 -17.01 -3.72
N ALA A 124 5.36 -16.00 -3.70
CA ALA A 124 5.15 -14.74 -4.40
C ALA A 124 6.49 -14.12 -4.82
N VAL A 125 6.44 -13.21 -5.79
CA VAL A 125 7.56 -12.34 -6.14
C VAL A 125 7.18 -10.90 -5.81
N ALA A 126 7.84 -10.32 -4.81
CA ALA A 126 7.63 -8.94 -4.38
C ALA A 126 8.24 -7.95 -5.38
N MET A 127 7.49 -6.88 -5.66
CA MET A 127 7.88 -5.79 -6.56
C MET A 127 8.30 -4.53 -5.80
N MET A 128 7.71 -4.29 -4.63
CA MET A 128 7.94 -3.08 -3.85
C MET A 128 7.75 -3.33 -2.34
N VAL A 129 8.27 -2.40 -1.54
CA VAL A 129 7.90 -2.26 -0.13
C VAL A 129 7.04 -1.03 0.07
N ASN A 130 6.23 -1.05 1.12
CA ASN A 130 5.35 0.05 1.48
C ASN A 130 5.28 0.21 2.99
N THR A 131 5.09 1.43 3.44
CA THR A 131 4.83 1.76 4.84
C THR A 131 4.18 3.14 4.90
N GLN A 132 3.51 3.46 6.01
CA GLN A 132 3.05 4.83 6.20
C GLN A 132 4.18 5.69 6.75
N HIS A 133 4.17 6.96 6.38
CA HIS A 133 5.13 7.95 6.82
C HIS A 133 4.49 9.34 6.82
N LEU A 134 5.10 10.29 7.51
CA LEU A 134 4.56 11.63 7.62
C LEU A 134 4.80 12.41 6.33
N MET A 135 3.71 12.78 5.66
CA MET A 135 3.68 13.77 4.59
C MET A 135 3.22 15.10 5.18
N TYR A 136 3.93 16.19 4.88
CA TYR A 136 3.59 17.51 5.42
C TYR A 136 3.86 18.65 4.43
N ARG A 137 3.08 19.73 4.56
CA ARG A 137 3.25 20.99 3.84
C ARG A 137 4.36 21.82 4.48
N GLU A 138 5.54 21.78 3.87
CA GLU A 138 6.72 22.49 4.38
C GLU A 138 6.51 24.01 4.42
N ASP A 139 5.78 24.55 3.45
CA ASP A 139 5.46 25.98 3.41
C ASP A 139 4.59 26.40 4.62
N ILE A 140 3.57 25.60 4.96
CA ILE A 140 2.71 25.87 6.13
C ILE A 140 3.49 25.76 7.44
N LEU A 141 4.26 24.68 7.61
CA LEU A 141 5.03 24.51 8.85
C LEU A 141 6.05 25.63 9.02
N SER A 142 6.75 26.02 7.95
CA SER A 142 7.74 27.11 7.98
C SER A 142 7.11 28.47 8.28
N ASP A 143 6.00 28.81 7.62
CA ASP A 143 5.31 30.09 7.84
C ASP A 143 4.77 30.25 9.27
N LEU A 144 4.38 29.14 9.89
CA LEU A 144 3.88 29.10 11.27
C LEU A 144 4.98 28.84 12.32
N GLY A 145 6.24 28.67 11.91
CA GLY A 145 7.35 28.36 12.82
C GLY A 145 7.19 27.01 13.54
N ILE A 146 6.56 26.03 12.90
CA ILE A 146 6.33 24.69 13.42
C ILE A 146 7.49 23.79 12.96
N ALA A 147 8.16 23.14 13.91
CA ALA A 147 9.15 22.11 13.59
C ALA A 147 8.47 20.86 12.99
N VAL A 148 9.21 20.09 12.18
CA VAL A 148 8.69 18.84 11.61
C VAL A 148 8.37 17.86 12.76
N PRO A 149 7.11 17.42 12.92
CA PRO A 149 6.73 16.51 14.00
C PRO A 149 7.41 15.15 13.89
N THR A 150 7.81 14.61 15.04
CA THR A 150 8.45 13.29 15.19
C THR A 150 7.66 12.35 16.09
N THR A 151 6.73 12.87 16.89
CA THR A 151 5.80 12.11 17.74
C THR A 151 4.35 12.43 17.40
N TRP A 152 3.42 11.55 17.74
CA TRP A 152 1.99 11.82 17.55
C TRP A 152 1.50 13.02 18.37
N ASP A 153 2.05 13.24 19.58
CA ASP A 153 1.75 14.43 20.38
C ASP A 153 2.18 15.72 19.65
N GLU A 154 3.35 15.71 19.01
CA GLU A 154 3.82 16.84 18.19
C GLU A 154 2.96 17.04 16.94
N VAL A 155 2.46 15.96 16.32
CA VAL A 155 1.52 16.05 15.20
C VAL A 155 0.23 16.76 15.62
N TYR A 156 -0.35 16.41 16.77
CA TYR A 156 -1.56 17.07 17.27
C TYR A 156 -1.31 18.51 17.71
N ALA A 157 -0.16 18.80 18.33
CA ALA A 157 0.21 20.18 18.66
C ALA A 157 0.42 21.05 17.41
N ALA A 158 1.02 20.49 16.35
CA ALA A 158 1.14 21.15 15.06
C ALA A 158 -0.25 21.35 14.41
N ALA A 159 -1.12 20.34 14.47
CA ALA A 159 -2.47 20.40 13.93
C ALA A 159 -3.32 21.49 14.61
N GLU A 160 -3.20 21.65 15.93
CA GLU A 160 -3.86 22.71 16.69
C GLU A 160 -3.42 24.10 16.23
N LYS A 161 -2.11 24.36 16.11
CA LYS A 161 -1.60 25.63 15.58
C LYS A 161 -2.07 25.93 14.16
N ILE A 162 -2.08 24.91 13.30
CA ILE A 162 -2.55 25.04 11.91
C ILE A 162 -4.06 25.35 11.89
N LYS A 163 -4.84 24.73 12.77
CA LYS A 163 -6.27 25.00 12.94
C LYS A 163 -6.54 26.44 13.36
N GLU A 164 -5.81 26.92 14.36
CA GLU A 164 -5.92 28.30 14.85
C GLU A 164 -5.56 29.33 13.78
N ALA A 165 -4.56 29.02 12.94
CA ALA A 165 -4.17 29.88 11.83
C ALA A 165 -5.19 29.89 10.67
N GLY A 166 -6.02 28.85 10.54
CA GLY A 166 -7.07 28.77 9.52
C GLY A 166 -6.56 28.73 8.07
N VAL A 167 -5.34 28.22 7.86
CA VAL A 167 -4.67 28.23 6.55
C VAL A 167 -5.08 27.07 5.62
N VAL A 168 -5.73 26.05 6.17
CA VAL A 168 -6.29 24.88 5.46
C VAL A 168 -7.66 24.52 6.04
N GLU A 169 -8.44 23.73 5.31
CA GLU A 169 -9.78 23.30 5.74
C GLU A 169 -9.70 22.34 6.94
N TYR A 170 -8.80 21.34 6.86
CA TYR A 170 -8.54 20.39 7.95
C TYR A 170 -7.03 20.26 8.17
N PRO A 171 -6.49 20.49 9.37
CA PRO A 171 -5.05 20.34 9.60
C PRO A 171 -4.49 18.94 9.27
N LEU A 172 -5.27 17.89 9.55
CA LEU A 172 -4.87 16.49 9.38
C LEU A 172 -5.76 15.76 8.38
N GLY A 173 -5.15 15.00 7.48
CA GLY A 173 -5.81 13.90 6.77
C GLY A 173 -5.60 12.58 7.51
N ALA A 174 -6.64 11.75 7.59
CA ALA A 174 -6.58 10.44 8.24
C ALA A 174 -7.37 9.38 7.47
N THR A 175 -6.83 8.18 7.41
CA THR A 175 -7.38 7.02 6.71
C THR A 175 -8.27 6.19 7.63
N MET A 176 -9.37 6.77 8.11
CA MET A 176 -10.26 6.14 9.10
C MET A 176 -11.55 5.56 8.53
N LYS A 177 -11.62 5.31 7.21
CA LYS A 177 -12.76 4.59 6.62
C LYS A 177 -13.05 3.30 7.40
N SER A 178 -14.29 3.13 7.84
CA SER A 178 -14.73 1.96 8.61
C SER A 178 -14.36 0.65 7.91
N GLY A 179 -14.01 -0.38 8.67
CA GLY A 179 -13.45 -1.62 8.13
C GLY A 179 -11.92 -1.59 8.07
N TRP A 180 -11.35 -1.99 6.94
CA TRP A 180 -9.92 -2.28 6.80
C TRP A 180 -9.02 -1.07 7.13
N ASN A 181 -9.34 0.12 6.63
CA ASN A 181 -8.48 1.29 6.85
C ASN A 181 -8.40 1.66 8.33
N LEU A 182 -9.55 1.72 9.00
CA LEU A 182 -9.60 2.02 10.43
C LEU A 182 -8.89 0.96 11.29
N ALA A 183 -9.06 -0.32 10.96
CA ALA A 183 -8.33 -1.40 11.61
C ALA A 183 -6.81 -1.27 11.41
N GLN A 184 -6.37 -0.88 10.21
CA GLN A 184 -4.96 -0.70 9.92
C GLN A 184 -4.33 0.43 10.75
N GLU A 185 -5.04 1.54 10.99
CA GLU A 185 -4.54 2.60 11.86
C GLU A 185 -4.32 2.11 13.29
N PHE A 186 -5.21 1.25 13.81
CA PHE A 186 -4.99 0.60 15.11
C PHE A 186 -3.77 -0.33 15.08
N VAL A 187 -3.64 -1.15 14.05
CA VAL A 187 -2.50 -2.07 13.86
C VAL A 187 -1.17 -1.32 13.73
N ASN A 188 -1.19 -0.09 13.21
CA ASN A 188 -0.02 0.78 13.16
C ASN A 188 0.35 1.34 14.54
N MET A 189 -0.64 1.80 15.31
CA MET A 189 -0.42 2.40 16.64
C MET A 189 -0.04 1.37 17.71
N TYR A 190 -0.70 0.22 17.71
CA TYR A 190 -0.65 -0.73 18.82
C TYR A 190 0.76 -1.29 19.10
N PRO A 191 1.54 -1.76 18.10
CA PRO A 191 2.94 -2.11 18.30
C PRO A 191 3.83 -0.92 18.65
N GLY A 192 3.47 0.30 18.20
CA GLY A 192 4.14 1.54 18.57
C GLY A 192 4.10 1.81 20.08
N PHE A 193 3.06 1.33 20.77
CA PHE A 193 2.94 1.35 22.23
C PHE A 193 3.52 0.10 22.92
N GLY A 194 4.28 -0.72 22.20
CA GLY A 194 4.88 -1.96 22.71
C GLY A 194 3.90 -3.13 22.81
N GLY A 195 2.70 -3.03 22.22
CA GLY A 195 1.72 -4.10 22.19
C GLY A 195 2.14 -5.27 21.30
N GLN A 196 1.84 -6.49 21.75
CA GLN A 196 1.97 -7.71 20.95
C GLN A 196 0.58 -8.15 20.51
N LEU A 197 0.36 -8.37 19.21
CA LEU A 197 -1.01 -8.60 18.70
C LEU A 197 -1.62 -9.92 19.19
N PHE A 198 -0.78 -10.94 19.43
CA PHE A 198 -1.22 -12.28 19.80
C PHE A 198 -0.39 -12.82 20.96
N ASN A 199 -1.04 -13.60 21.82
CA ASN A 199 -0.39 -14.47 22.80
C ASN A 199 0.09 -15.77 22.12
N ASP A 200 0.94 -16.54 22.82
CA ASP A 200 1.49 -17.81 22.33
C ASP A 200 0.41 -18.86 21.99
N ASP A 201 -0.77 -18.76 22.57
CA ASP A 201 -1.90 -19.66 22.33
C ASP A 201 -2.83 -19.21 21.18
N ASN A 202 -2.42 -18.20 20.41
CA ASN A 202 -3.18 -17.54 19.35
C ASN A 202 -4.39 -16.72 19.82
N THR A 203 -4.63 -16.53 21.11
CA THR A 203 -5.58 -15.49 21.55
C THR A 203 -5.00 -14.10 21.22
N THR A 204 -5.86 -13.13 20.95
CA THR A 204 -5.41 -11.75 20.74
C THR A 204 -5.06 -11.11 22.09
N ALA A 205 -4.10 -10.18 22.11
CA ALA A 205 -3.68 -9.46 23.32
C ALA A 205 -3.99 -7.95 23.25
N VAL A 206 -4.83 -7.54 22.30
CA VAL A 206 -5.16 -6.13 22.06
C VAL A 206 -5.89 -5.48 23.23
N ASN A 207 -6.62 -6.22 24.06
CA ASN A 207 -7.25 -5.68 25.27
C ASN A 207 -6.23 -5.50 26.39
N SER A 208 -5.56 -4.36 26.32
CA SER A 208 -4.43 -4.01 27.17
C SER A 208 -4.32 -2.49 27.28
N GLU A 209 -3.45 -2.01 28.17
CA GLU A 209 -3.13 -0.57 28.26
C GLU A 209 -2.61 0.00 26.93
N ALA A 210 -1.83 -0.79 26.17
CA ALA A 210 -1.38 -0.40 24.84
C ALA A 210 -2.54 -0.25 23.84
N GLY A 211 -3.56 -1.12 23.95
CA GLY A 211 -4.78 -1.03 23.14
C GLY A 211 -5.58 0.22 23.44
N ILE A 212 -5.72 0.57 24.73
CA ILE A 212 -6.40 1.81 25.14
C ILE A 212 -5.65 3.02 24.59
N LYS A 213 -4.32 3.07 24.76
CA LYS A 213 -3.49 4.16 24.23
C LYS A 213 -3.61 4.29 22.70
N ALA A 214 -3.63 3.17 21.97
CA ALA A 214 -3.83 3.17 20.53
C ALA A 214 -5.17 3.78 20.14
N LEU A 215 -6.28 3.33 20.77
CA LEU A 215 -7.61 3.88 20.53
C LEU A 215 -7.67 5.39 20.84
N GLU A 216 -7.21 5.81 22.02
CA GLU A 216 -7.25 7.21 22.43
C GLU A 216 -6.40 8.11 21.53
N THR A 217 -5.23 7.64 21.09
CA THR A 217 -4.40 8.36 20.11
C THR A 217 -5.17 8.55 18.80
N MET A 218 -5.78 7.50 18.26
CA MET A 218 -6.61 7.62 17.05
C MET A 218 -7.77 8.62 17.25
N LYS A 219 -8.46 8.58 18.40
CA LYS A 219 -9.57 9.51 18.70
C LYS A 219 -9.12 10.95 18.82
N ALA A 220 -7.89 11.21 19.29
CA ALA A 220 -7.31 12.54 19.39
C ALA A 220 -7.14 13.24 18.03
N ALA A 221 -7.15 12.49 16.91
CA ALA A 221 -7.09 13.07 15.57
C ALA A 221 -8.42 13.74 15.14
N LEU A 222 -9.57 13.27 15.63
CA LEU A 222 -10.90 13.67 15.14
C LEU A 222 -11.15 15.19 15.10
N PRO A 223 -10.68 16.00 16.06
CA PRO A 223 -10.89 17.45 16.02
C PRO A 223 -10.15 18.18 14.89
N PHE A 224 -9.23 17.51 14.19
CA PHE A 224 -8.35 18.10 13.17
C PHE A 224 -8.60 17.52 11.76
N THR A 225 -9.48 16.53 11.64
CA THR A 225 -9.79 15.86 10.37
C THR A 225 -11.10 16.37 9.77
N ASP A 226 -11.35 15.95 8.53
CA ASP A 226 -12.66 16.05 7.90
C ASP A 226 -13.75 15.42 8.81
N PRO A 227 -14.91 16.06 9.05
CA PRO A 227 -16.00 15.47 9.83
C PRO A 227 -16.50 14.12 9.29
N GLU A 228 -16.32 13.85 8.00
CA GLU A 228 -16.66 12.57 7.36
C GLU A 228 -15.47 11.57 7.36
N VAL A 229 -14.49 11.71 8.27
CA VAL A 229 -13.28 10.87 8.30
C VAL A 229 -13.54 9.36 8.32
N LEU A 230 -14.69 8.92 8.84
CA LEU A 230 -15.11 7.49 8.83
C LEU A 230 -15.48 6.96 7.44
N ASN A 231 -15.50 7.82 6.41
CA ASN A 231 -15.59 7.49 4.99
C ASN A 231 -14.28 7.75 4.23
N SER A 232 -13.23 8.23 4.92
CA SER A 232 -11.97 8.66 4.31
C SER A 232 -10.97 7.50 4.20
N ASP A 233 -10.74 7.03 2.97
CA ASP A 233 -9.67 6.08 2.67
C ASP A 233 -8.39 6.80 2.17
N SER A 234 -7.36 6.04 1.82
CA SER A 234 -6.09 6.62 1.37
C SER A 234 -6.21 7.47 0.11
N THR A 235 -7.18 7.15 -0.76
CA THR A 235 -7.42 7.90 -2.00
C THR A 235 -8.11 9.23 -1.66
N THR A 236 -9.08 9.21 -0.74
CA THR A 236 -9.68 10.44 -0.21
C THR A 236 -8.63 11.36 0.40
N VAL A 237 -7.76 10.83 1.27
CA VAL A 237 -6.69 11.63 1.90
C VAL A 237 -5.69 12.16 0.87
N GLN A 238 -5.30 11.33 -0.11
CA GLN A 238 -4.45 11.77 -1.22
C GLN A 238 -5.06 12.98 -1.95
N GLN A 239 -6.35 12.91 -2.29
CA GLN A 239 -7.05 13.98 -2.99
C GLN A 239 -7.20 15.24 -2.12
N GLN A 240 -7.49 15.09 -0.83
CA GLN A 240 -7.52 16.22 0.11
C GLN A 240 -6.18 16.96 0.13
N PHE A 241 -5.07 16.21 0.14
CA PHE A 241 -3.71 16.78 0.13
C PHE A 241 -3.42 17.50 -1.19
N GLN A 242 -3.64 16.82 -2.33
CA GLN A 242 -3.45 17.39 -3.68
C GLN A 242 -4.27 18.66 -3.90
N GLN A 243 -5.47 18.74 -3.31
CA GLN A 243 -6.35 19.92 -3.40
C GLN A 243 -5.96 21.05 -2.44
N GLY A 244 -4.96 20.83 -1.57
CA GLY A 244 -4.50 21.80 -0.57
C GLY A 244 -5.45 21.96 0.62
N LYS A 245 -6.34 20.98 0.86
CA LYS A 245 -7.29 21.00 1.98
C LYS A 245 -6.68 20.61 3.31
N ILE A 246 -5.57 19.89 3.28
CA ILE A 246 -4.86 19.40 4.46
C ILE A 246 -3.39 19.81 4.47
N ALA A 247 -2.81 19.84 5.68
CA ALA A 247 -1.41 20.22 5.88
C ALA A 247 -0.52 19.04 6.21
N MET A 248 -1.03 18.02 6.91
CA MET A 248 -0.26 16.83 7.29
C MET A 248 -1.11 15.56 7.15
N ALA A 249 -0.47 14.43 6.87
CA ALA A 249 -1.07 13.11 6.92
C ALA A 249 0.02 12.05 7.12
N ASN A 250 -0.25 11.04 7.96
CA ASN A 250 0.54 9.81 7.96
C ASN A 250 -0.07 8.88 6.89
N LEU A 251 0.61 8.74 5.76
CA LEU A 251 0.03 8.11 4.56
C LEU A 251 1.02 7.14 3.92
N TRP A 252 0.50 6.19 3.14
CA TRP A 252 1.32 5.20 2.42
C TRP A 252 2.31 5.85 1.47
N ALA A 253 3.55 5.34 1.45
CA ALA A 253 4.60 5.81 0.55
C ALA A 253 4.18 5.78 -0.93
N SER A 254 3.38 4.79 -1.32
CA SER A 254 2.79 4.68 -2.68
C SER A 254 1.85 5.83 -3.07
N ARG A 255 1.53 6.74 -2.15
CA ARG A 255 0.75 7.96 -2.40
C ARG A 255 1.63 9.20 -2.60
N GLY A 256 2.94 9.08 -2.33
CA GLY A 256 3.89 10.19 -2.36
C GLY A 256 4.08 10.79 -3.75
N GLY A 257 4.27 9.95 -4.78
CA GLY A 257 4.49 10.39 -6.17
C GLY A 257 3.38 11.33 -6.69
N ALA A 258 2.12 11.00 -6.39
CA ALA A 258 0.96 11.79 -6.82
C ALA A 258 0.91 13.21 -6.20
N MET A 259 1.65 13.47 -5.12
CA MET A 259 1.71 14.80 -4.50
C MET A 259 2.46 15.82 -5.36
N ASP A 260 3.43 15.36 -6.16
CA ASP A 260 4.32 16.22 -6.96
C ASP A 260 3.94 16.27 -8.45
N ASP A 261 2.85 15.62 -8.84
CA ASP A 261 2.29 15.76 -10.18
C ASP A 261 1.56 17.12 -10.30
N ALA A 262 2.17 18.07 -11.00
CA ALA A 262 1.59 19.40 -11.21
C ALA A 262 0.31 19.41 -12.06
N ALA A 263 -0.02 18.33 -12.78
CA ALA A 263 -1.28 18.20 -13.51
C ALA A 263 -2.46 17.88 -12.57
N GLU A 264 -2.20 17.21 -11.45
CA GLU A 264 -3.21 16.74 -10.50
C GLU A 264 -3.18 17.46 -9.14
N SER A 265 -2.01 17.96 -8.74
CA SER A 265 -1.73 18.52 -7.42
C SER A 265 -1.55 20.03 -7.45
N LYS A 266 -2.36 20.75 -6.65
CA LYS A 266 -2.21 22.19 -6.40
C LYS A 266 -1.06 22.53 -5.45
N VAL A 267 -0.44 21.51 -4.87
CA VAL A 267 0.62 21.63 -3.87
C VAL A 267 1.93 20.96 -4.31
N ALA A 268 2.08 20.69 -5.61
CA ALA A 268 3.34 20.20 -6.18
C ALA A 268 4.52 21.08 -5.74
N GLY A 269 5.62 20.43 -5.37
CA GLY A 269 6.84 21.01 -4.83
C GLY A 269 6.80 21.41 -3.35
N LYS A 270 5.61 21.41 -2.72
CA LYS A 270 5.43 21.91 -1.33
C LYS A 270 5.32 20.82 -0.27
N VAL A 271 5.12 19.57 -0.70
CA VAL A 271 5.00 18.42 0.20
C VAL A 271 6.38 17.83 0.45
N LYS A 272 6.71 17.60 1.71
CA LYS A 272 7.93 16.91 2.13
C LYS A 272 7.58 15.70 2.98
N MET A 273 8.57 14.83 3.12
CA MET A 273 8.42 13.51 3.74
C MET A 273 9.33 13.39 4.94
N ALA A 274 8.78 12.91 6.05
CA ALA A 274 9.49 12.51 7.26
C ALA A 274 9.08 11.09 7.67
N ALA A 275 9.81 10.48 8.60
CA ALA A 275 9.44 9.19 9.16
C ALA A 275 8.02 9.23 9.76
N ALA A 276 7.38 8.06 9.85
CA ALA A 276 6.14 7.93 10.62
C ALA A 276 6.41 8.37 12.07
N PRO A 277 5.51 9.15 12.68
CA PRO A 277 5.70 9.59 14.05
C PRO A 277 5.74 8.39 15.01
N ILE A 278 6.57 8.47 16.04
CA ILE A 278 6.57 7.48 17.12
C ILE A 278 5.36 7.71 18.05
N ALA A 279 4.81 6.63 18.57
CA ALA A 279 3.70 6.67 19.53
C ALA A 279 4.17 6.91 20.98
N MET A 280 5.42 6.56 21.29
CA MET A 280 6.03 6.79 22.60
C MET A 280 7.55 6.93 22.48
N ASP A 281 8.15 7.64 23.43
CA ASP A 281 9.60 7.81 23.51
C ASP A 281 10.33 6.47 23.50
N GLY A 282 11.35 6.35 22.64
CA GLY A 282 12.13 5.13 22.45
C GLY A 282 11.40 3.99 21.74
N GLY A 283 10.15 4.19 21.33
CA GLY A 283 9.38 3.25 20.51
C GLY A 283 9.80 3.28 19.04
N ALA A 284 9.34 2.29 18.28
CA ALA A 284 9.46 2.30 16.83
C ALA A 284 8.49 3.32 16.22
N PRO A 285 8.73 3.79 14.98
CA PRO A 285 7.70 4.48 14.20
C PRO A 285 6.37 3.73 14.25
N ALA A 286 5.27 4.44 14.51
CA ALA A 286 3.96 3.82 14.71
C ALA A 286 3.32 3.47 13.36
N THR A 287 3.83 2.40 12.75
CA THR A 287 3.39 1.87 11.46
C THR A 287 3.83 0.42 11.31
N THR A 288 3.46 -0.20 10.20
CA THR A 288 3.87 -1.55 9.82
C THR A 288 4.57 -1.54 8.46
N LEU A 289 5.47 -2.50 8.25
CA LEU A 289 6.13 -2.73 6.97
C LEU A 289 5.34 -3.72 6.11
N TRP A 290 5.19 -3.37 4.84
CA TRP A 290 4.45 -4.12 3.84
C TRP A 290 5.31 -4.35 2.61
N TRP A 291 4.92 -5.36 1.83
CA TRP A 291 5.35 -5.54 0.46
C TRP A 291 4.13 -5.81 -0.41
N ASP A 292 4.24 -5.45 -1.68
CA ASP A 292 3.31 -5.84 -2.73
C ASP A 292 4.07 -6.66 -3.78
N GLY A 293 3.38 -7.60 -4.42
CA GLY A 293 3.98 -8.52 -5.36
C GLY A 293 2.97 -9.39 -6.10
N ILE A 294 3.47 -10.24 -6.98
CA ILE A 294 2.66 -11.13 -7.81
C ILE A 294 2.58 -12.54 -7.25
N VAL A 295 1.44 -13.19 -7.47
CA VAL A 295 1.21 -14.64 -7.35
C VAL A 295 0.64 -15.17 -8.67
N ILE A 296 0.77 -16.48 -8.89
CA ILE A 296 0.20 -17.17 -10.05
C ILE A 296 -0.86 -18.16 -9.56
N ALA A 297 -2.02 -18.19 -10.22
CA ALA A 297 -3.10 -19.09 -9.88
C ALA A 297 -2.72 -20.58 -10.05
N THR A 298 -3.29 -21.45 -9.21
CA THR A 298 -3.14 -22.91 -9.34
C THR A 298 -4.10 -23.50 -10.38
N ASN A 299 -5.33 -22.96 -10.49
CA ASN A 299 -6.40 -23.51 -11.32
C ASN A 299 -6.29 -23.06 -12.80
N ILE A 300 -5.09 -23.16 -13.38
CA ILE A 300 -4.79 -22.84 -14.78
C ILE A 300 -3.86 -23.90 -15.36
N SER A 301 -3.67 -23.93 -16.69
CA SER A 301 -2.70 -24.86 -17.29
C SER A 301 -1.25 -24.44 -16.99
N ASP A 302 -0.30 -25.36 -17.11
CA ASP A 302 1.12 -25.03 -16.98
C ASP A 302 1.58 -24.07 -18.09
N GLU A 303 1.00 -24.16 -19.29
CA GLU A 303 1.25 -23.22 -20.39
C GLU A 303 0.81 -21.80 -20.03
N ASP A 304 -0.38 -21.65 -19.45
CA ASP A 304 -0.87 -20.35 -18.98
C ASP A 304 -0.01 -19.81 -17.83
N ALA A 305 0.46 -20.67 -16.94
CA ALA A 305 1.32 -20.27 -15.83
C ALA A 305 2.72 -19.83 -16.30
N ASP A 306 3.32 -20.53 -17.26
CA ASP A 306 4.59 -20.14 -17.90
C ASP A 306 4.41 -18.78 -18.61
N ALA A 307 3.31 -18.56 -19.34
CA ALA A 307 3.02 -17.28 -20.00
C ALA A 307 2.82 -16.14 -18.99
N ALA A 308 1.96 -16.36 -17.98
CA ALA A 308 1.66 -15.37 -16.95
C ALA A 308 2.90 -14.95 -16.15
N PHE A 309 3.76 -15.90 -15.77
CA PHE A 309 4.98 -15.58 -15.04
C PHE A 309 5.96 -14.76 -15.89
N ARG A 310 6.14 -15.12 -17.18
CA ARG A 310 7.00 -14.36 -18.09
C ARG A 310 6.49 -12.95 -18.30
N VAL A 311 5.19 -12.77 -18.55
CA VAL A 311 4.55 -11.44 -18.62
C VAL A 311 4.81 -10.65 -17.34
N ALA A 312 4.68 -11.29 -16.17
CA ALA A 312 4.94 -10.62 -14.90
C ALA A 312 6.40 -10.18 -14.73
N MET A 313 7.38 -10.95 -15.25
CA MET A 313 8.79 -10.56 -15.18
C MET A 313 9.10 -9.36 -16.06
N GLU A 314 8.47 -9.25 -17.24
CA GLU A 314 8.59 -8.07 -18.12
C GLU A 314 7.95 -6.84 -17.45
N GLY A 315 6.81 -7.02 -16.79
CA GLY A 315 6.18 -5.96 -16.01
C GLY A 315 6.99 -5.48 -14.79
N MET A 316 8.02 -6.22 -14.38
CA MET A 316 8.84 -5.94 -13.20
C MET A 316 10.33 -5.86 -13.56
N ASP A 317 10.64 -5.18 -14.66
CA ASP A 317 12.00 -5.02 -15.16
C ASP A 317 12.63 -3.66 -14.79
N GLU A 318 13.90 -3.49 -15.16
CA GLU A 318 14.67 -2.28 -14.89
C GLU A 318 14.19 -1.06 -15.69
N GLU A 319 13.64 -1.27 -16.90
CA GLU A 319 13.12 -0.19 -17.75
C GLU A 319 11.88 0.44 -17.12
N MET A 320 10.92 -0.39 -16.69
CA MET A 320 9.72 0.03 -15.98
C MET A 320 10.07 0.82 -14.71
N VAL A 321 10.99 0.32 -13.89
CA VAL A 321 11.40 1.01 -12.64
C VAL A 321 12.10 2.33 -12.93
N THR A 322 12.98 2.37 -13.93
CA THR A 322 13.71 3.59 -14.28
C THR A 322 12.75 4.68 -14.74
N ALA A 323 11.69 4.31 -15.49
CA ALA A 323 10.65 5.23 -15.93
C ALA A 323 9.68 5.66 -14.81
N ASN A 324 9.54 4.86 -13.75
CA ASN A 324 8.52 5.05 -12.69
C ASN A 324 9.12 5.11 -11.28
N ASN A 325 10.31 5.70 -11.13
CA ASN A 325 11.07 5.65 -9.88
C ASN A 325 10.33 6.22 -8.65
N GLU A 326 9.52 7.26 -8.84
CA GLU A 326 8.76 7.91 -7.76
C GLU A 326 7.43 7.23 -7.42
N ALA A 327 7.01 6.22 -8.19
CA ALA A 327 5.71 5.56 -8.00
C ALA A 327 5.67 4.61 -6.78
N ALA A 328 6.84 4.10 -6.36
CA ALA A 328 6.96 3.22 -5.20
C ALA A 328 8.41 3.13 -4.69
N ILE A 329 8.57 2.43 -3.56
CA ILE A 329 9.88 1.97 -3.09
C ILE A 329 10.10 0.57 -3.67
N TRP A 330 10.70 0.53 -4.85
CA TRP A 330 10.86 -0.69 -5.63
C TRP A 330 11.91 -1.64 -5.03
N LEU A 331 11.65 -2.95 -5.12
CA LEU A 331 12.60 -4.03 -4.81
C LEU A 331 13.32 -4.54 -6.07
N ILE A 332 13.10 -3.89 -7.20
CA ILE A 332 13.55 -4.27 -8.54
C ILE A 332 14.79 -3.42 -8.91
N PRO A 333 15.77 -3.95 -9.66
CA PRO A 333 16.90 -3.19 -10.18
C PRO A 333 16.49 -1.90 -10.91
N GLY A 334 17.35 -0.88 -10.90
CA GLY A 334 17.07 0.44 -11.47
C GLY A 334 16.45 1.45 -10.50
N TYR A 335 16.06 1.01 -9.30
CA TYR A 335 15.52 1.92 -8.30
C TYR A 335 16.58 2.86 -7.73
N VAL A 336 16.28 4.16 -7.72
CA VAL A 336 17.10 5.25 -7.19
C VAL A 336 16.22 6.13 -6.29
N PRO A 337 16.29 5.97 -4.96
CA PRO A 337 15.42 6.69 -4.05
C PRO A 337 15.43 8.22 -4.23
N GLY A 338 14.26 8.77 -4.55
CA GLY A 338 14.01 10.21 -4.60
C GLY A 338 13.63 10.82 -3.24
N PRO A 339 13.47 12.16 -3.18
CA PRO A 339 13.05 12.85 -1.95
C PRO A 339 11.71 12.36 -1.39
N LEU A 340 10.79 11.89 -2.24
CA LEU A 340 9.47 11.39 -1.82
C LEU A 340 9.56 10.02 -1.10
N ALA A 341 10.61 9.25 -1.37
CA ALA A 341 10.86 7.98 -0.68
C ALA A 341 11.51 8.17 0.70
N LYS A 342 12.08 9.35 0.98
CA LYS A 342 12.90 9.59 2.18
C LYS A 342 12.19 9.19 3.47
N GLY A 343 10.96 9.65 3.68
CA GLY A 343 10.27 9.41 4.96
C GLY A 343 10.01 7.92 5.20
N ALA A 344 9.62 7.18 4.17
CA ALA A 344 9.40 5.74 4.29
C ALA A 344 10.71 4.94 4.44
N ILE A 345 11.82 5.41 3.84
CA ILE A 345 13.16 4.84 4.11
C ILE A 345 13.59 5.11 5.55
N ASP A 346 13.43 6.34 6.04
CA ASP A 346 13.72 6.70 7.43
C ASP A 346 12.89 5.86 8.40
N THR A 347 11.60 5.65 8.10
CA THR A 347 10.70 4.73 8.83
C THR A 347 11.24 3.31 8.86
N ALA A 348 11.55 2.73 7.69
CA ALA A 348 11.93 1.33 7.57
C ALA A 348 13.32 1.03 8.16
N THR A 349 14.19 2.04 8.22
CA THR A 349 15.57 1.94 8.75
C THR A 349 15.71 2.47 10.17
N ALA A 350 14.61 2.88 10.81
CA ALA A 350 14.59 3.31 12.20
C ALA A 350 15.08 2.21 13.15
N ASN A 351 15.53 2.63 14.34
CA ASN A 351 15.93 1.71 15.40
C ASN A 351 15.31 2.13 16.74
N PRO A 352 14.37 1.36 17.31
CA PRO A 352 13.85 0.08 16.78
C PRO A 352 13.04 0.26 15.49
N ALA A 353 13.11 -0.74 14.61
CA ALA A 353 12.37 -0.75 13.35
C ALA A 353 10.88 -1.11 13.58
N PRO A 354 9.95 -0.58 12.78
CA PRO A 354 8.56 -1.01 12.82
C PRO A 354 8.43 -2.49 12.41
N PRO A 355 7.47 -3.24 12.99
CA PRO A 355 7.27 -4.62 12.64
C PRO A 355 6.68 -4.75 11.23
N ALA A 356 6.95 -5.88 10.56
CA ALA A 356 6.22 -6.26 9.36
C ALA A 356 4.77 -6.63 9.72
N TYR A 357 3.83 -6.36 8.82
CA TYR A 357 2.46 -6.84 9.00
C TYR A 357 2.42 -8.37 9.01
N PRO A 358 1.81 -9.02 10.03
CA PRO A 358 1.78 -10.48 10.11
C PRO A 358 0.93 -11.11 8.99
N SER A 359 1.57 -11.88 8.11
CA SER A 359 0.89 -12.66 7.06
C SER A 359 0.33 -13.98 7.61
N THR A 360 -0.67 -13.90 8.50
CA THR A 360 -1.26 -15.07 9.15
C THR A 360 -2.80 -15.03 9.15
N THR A 361 -3.43 -16.20 9.30
CA THR A 361 -4.90 -16.30 9.39
C THR A 361 -5.43 -15.50 10.57
N GLN A 362 -4.77 -15.62 11.73
CA GLN A 362 -5.10 -14.89 12.96
C GLN A 362 -5.13 -13.38 12.71
N MET A 363 -4.15 -12.86 11.98
CA MET A 363 -4.08 -11.44 11.67
C MET A 363 -5.23 -10.97 10.80
N GLY A 364 -5.63 -11.74 9.77
CA GLY A 364 -6.80 -11.40 8.95
C GLY A 364 -8.10 -11.33 9.76
N LEU A 365 -8.29 -12.28 10.69
CA LEU A 365 -9.46 -12.32 11.58
C LEU A 365 -9.46 -11.15 12.57
N LEU A 366 -8.32 -10.87 13.20
CA LEU A 366 -8.17 -9.75 14.13
C LEU A 366 -8.39 -8.41 13.41
N HIS A 367 -7.83 -8.24 12.22
CA HIS A 367 -8.01 -7.04 11.42
C HIS A 367 -9.49 -6.80 11.08
N THR A 368 -10.24 -7.86 10.77
CA THR A 368 -11.69 -7.79 10.55
C THR A 368 -12.43 -7.38 11.82
N ALA A 369 -12.12 -7.99 12.97
CA ALA A 369 -12.73 -7.65 14.25
C ALA A 369 -12.47 -6.18 14.64
N LEU A 370 -11.23 -5.71 14.49
CA LEU A 370 -10.86 -4.31 14.70
C LEU A 370 -11.70 -3.36 13.83
N GLY A 371 -11.80 -3.66 12.53
CA GLY A 371 -12.49 -2.79 11.57
C GLY A 371 -13.98 -2.65 11.82
N ASN A 372 -14.59 -3.70 12.39
CA ASN A 372 -16.02 -3.73 12.71
C ASN A 372 -16.34 -3.07 14.05
N GLU A 373 -15.46 -3.19 15.04
CA GLU A 373 -15.76 -2.78 16.42
C GLU A 373 -15.25 -1.38 16.79
N ILE A 374 -14.15 -0.89 16.19
CA ILE A 374 -13.59 0.44 16.49
C ILE A 374 -14.54 1.60 16.16
N PRO A 375 -15.38 1.57 15.09
CA PRO A 375 -16.28 2.69 14.79
C PRO A 375 -17.14 3.13 15.99
N ALA A 376 -17.65 2.18 16.79
CA ALA A 376 -18.45 2.47 17.98
C ALA A 376 -17.71 3.29 19.05
N PHE A 377 -16.38 3.15 19.13
CA PHE A 377 -15.56 3.97 20.03
C PHE A 377 -15.39 5.41 19.54
N LEU A 378 -15.17 5.56 18.23
CA LEU A 378 -14.97 6.87 17.61
C LEU A 378 -16.26 7.70 17.57
N THR A 379 -17.42 7.04 17.43
CA THR A 379 -18.74 7.70 17.52
C THR A 379 -19.18 7.97 18.96
N GLY A 380 -18.49 7.40 19.95
CA GLY A 380 -18.82 7.56 21.37
C GLY A 380 -19.93 6.62 21.87
N ASP A 381 -20.35 5.65 21.07
CA ASP A 381 -21.32 4.62 21.46
C ASP A 381 -20.72 3.62 22.47
N ARG A 382 -19.39 3.50 22.51
CA ARG A 382 -18.65 2.61 23.40
C ARG A 382 -17.36 3.29 23.92
N ASP A 383 -16.94 2.97 25.14
CA ASP A 383 -15.63 3.38 25.65
C ASP A 383 -14.50 2.46 25.15
N ALA A 384 -13.24 2.85 25.39
CA ALA A 384 -12.09 2.10 24.89
C ALA A 384 -12.03 0.66 25.44
N ALA A 385 -12.25 0.47 26.74
CA ALA A 385 -12.14 -0.84 27.39
C ALA A 385 -13.22 -1.83 26.91
N ALA A 386 -14.46 -1.36 26.81
CA ALA A 386 -15.54 -2.16 26.25
C ALA A 386 -15.31 -2.45 24.77
N THR A 387 -14.70 -1.53 24.01
CA THR A 387 -14.39 -1.74 22.58
C THR A 387 -13.35 -2.83 22.39
N LEU A 388 -12.27 -2.80 23.17
CA LEU A 388 -11.26 -3.85 23.12
C LEU A 388 -11.84 -5.21 23.54
N THR A 389 -12.70 -5.24 24.55
CA THR A 389 -13.41 -6.48 24.94
C THR A 389 -14.23 -7.05 23.78
N ALA A 390 -15.00 -6.21 23.08
CA ALA A 390 -15.78 -6.64 21.92
C ALA A 390 -14.89 -7.12 20.76
N ILE A 391 -13.73 -6.49 20.53
CA ILE A 391 -12.74 -6.94 19.55
C ILE A 391 -12.25 -8.35 19.90
N GLU A 392 -11.92 -8.62 21.17
CA GLU A 392 -11.47 -9.94 21.61
C GLU A 392 -12.55 -11.00 21.45
N GLU A 393 -13.81 -10.67 21.77
CA GLU A 393 -14.96 -11.57 21.61
C GLU A 393 -15.22 -11.90 20.13
N ALA A 394 -15.20 -10.89 19.26
CA ALA A 394 -15.37 -11.05 17.82
C ALA A 394 -14.22 -11.86 17.20
N TYR A 395 -12.97 -11.56 17.58
CA TYR A 395 -11.81 -12.36 17.19
C TYR A 395 -11.92 -13.80 17.67
N THR A 396 -12.22 -14.02 18.95
CA THR A 396 -12.30 -15.37 19.53
C THR A 396 -13.35 -16.22 18.83
N THR A 397 -14.51 -15.63 18.51
CA THR A 397 -15.58 -16.32 17.78
C THR A 397 -15.11 -16.75 16.40
N SER A 398 -14.61 -15.82 15.59
CA SER A 398 -14.15 -16.09 14.23
C SER A 398 -12.91 -17.00 14.18
N ALA A 399 -12.01 -16.89 15.16
CA ALA A 399 -10.84 -17.75 15.29
C ALA A 399 -11.20 -19.20 15.64
N LYS A 400 -12.25 -19.43 16.45
CA LYS A 400 -12.78 -20.78 16.68
C LYS A 400 -13.42 -21.38 15.43
N GLU A 401 -14.20 -20.57 14.71
CA GLU A 401 -14.81 -20.99 13.44
C GLU A 401 -13.75 -21.36 12.38
N ALA A 402 -12.65 -20.60 12.34
CA ALA A 402 -11.52 -20.86 11.46
C ALA A 402 -10.57 -21.97 11.95
N GLY A 403 -10.82 -22.58 13.12
CA GLY A 403 -9.97 -23.62 13.70
C GLY A 403 -8.60 -23.15 14.20
N VAL A 404 -8.41 -21.83 14.31
CA VAL A 404 -7.21 -21.21 14.92
C VAL A 404 -7.21 -21.45 16.43
N LEU A 405 -8.36 -21.25 17.07
CA LEU A 405 -8.57 -21.48 18.50
C LEU A 405 -9.39 -22.76 18.71
N LYS A 406 -9.14 -23.42 19.84
CA LYS A 406 -9.84 -24.65 20.24
C LYS A 406 -11.10 -24.38 21.06
#